data_AF-A0A1S2NTT0-F1
#
_entry.id   AF-A0A1S2NTT0-F1
#
_cell.length_a   1.000
_cell.length_b   1.000
_cell.length_c   1.000
_cell.angle_alpha   90.00
_cell.angle_beta   90.00
_cell.angle_gamma   90.00
#
_symmetry.space_group_name_H-M   'P 1'
#
loop_
_entity.id
_entity.type
_entity.pdbx_description
1 polymer ?
#
loop_
_entity_poly.entity_id
_entity_poly.type
_entity_poly.pdbx_seq_one_letter_code
_entity_poly.pdbx_strand_id
1 'polypeptide(L)'
;MGLVYGYDICLRARNVARALAELAELAPPARAVPPLEITLPGGDRIVLPFTSGFKSEPVDCSTSSTLELDMSLMFDVDDALREYAQTNGREPEADGRVQIGYIYATIRFESLLHPGYTSVECWAATSRMSRLFARSATIRKTFTDLTADSGGVCCLFDTGDGAPEHVCRIDGEPTRETVSGPRFPDLRTLVATWPDCEK
;
A
#
# COMPACT_ATOMS: atom_id res chain seq x y z
N MET A 1 -15.53 5.86 16.86
CA MET A 1 -14.21 5.76 16.20
C MET A 1 -14.44 5.61 14.70
N GLY A 2 -13.58 6.17 13.86
CA GLY A 2 -13.67 6.00 12.41
C GLY A 2 -13.07 4.66 11.96
N LEU A 3 -13.55 4.13 10.83
CA LEU A 3 -12.93 2.97 10.16
C LEU A 3 -11.59 3.38 9.55
N VAL A 4 -10.55 2.55 9.70
CA VAL A 4 -9.21 2.77 9.15
C VAL A 4 -8.79 1.49 8.41
N TYR A 5 -9.32 1.31 7.20
CA TYR A 5 -9.02 0.11 6.42
C TYR A 5 -7.79 0.36 5.56
N GLY A 6 -6.98 -0.69 5.35
CA GLY A 6 -5.74 -0.56 4.63
C GLY A 6 -5.30 -1.86 3.96
N TYR A 7 -4.29 -1.72 3.11
CA TYR A 7 -3.58 -2.84 2.52
C TYR A 7 -2.14 -2.86 3.04
N ASP A 8 -1.66 -4.03 3.45
CA ASP A 8 -0.26 -4.24 3.81
C ASP A 8 0.41 -5.16 2.79
N ILE A 9 1.53 -4.69 2.23
CA ILE A 9 2.35 -5.43 1.29
C ILE A 9 3.65 -5.82 1.98
N CYS A 10 3.88 -7.12 2.10
CA CYS A 10 5.14 -7.66 2.61
C CYS A 10 6.06 -8.02 1.44
N LEU A 11 7.28 -7.46 1.45
CA LEU A 11 8.27 -7.60 0.40
C LEU A 11 9.69 -7.64 0.97
N ARG A 12 10.68 -8.10 0.18
CA ARG A 12 12.07 -8.11 0.63
C ARG A 12 12.65 -6.70 0.64
N ALA A 13 13.52 -6.38 1.60
CA ALA A 13 14.14 -5.05 1.72
C ALA A 13 14.76 -4.53 0.39
N ARG A 14 15.40 -5.42 -0.39
CA ARG A 14 15.97 -5.08 -1.72
C ARG A 14 14.94 -4.59 -2.74
N ASN A 15 13.66 -4.87 -2.54
CA ASN A 15 12.57 -4.50 -3.43
C ASN A 15 11.87 -3.19 -3.01
N VAL A 16 12.27 -2.55 -1.91
CA VAL A 16 11.62 -1.32 -1.41
C VAL A 16 11.69 -0.19 -2.43
N ALA A 17 12.87 0.03 -3.04
CA ALA A 17 13.02 1.05 -4.07
C ALA A 17 12.08 0.80 -5.26
N ARG A 18 11.92 -0.47 -5.66
CA ARG A 18 10.99 -0.88 -6.71
C ARG A 18 9.55 -0.61 -6.30
N ALA A 19 9.14 -1.01 -5.09
CA ALA A 19 7.78 -0.76 -4.60
C ALA A 19 7.41 0.72 -4.55
N LEU A 20 8.35 1.58 -4.13
CA LEU A 20 8.17 3.02 -4.11
C LEU A 20 8.06 3.61 -5.53
N ALA A 21 8.81 3.07 -6.49
CA ALA A 21 8.69 3.46 -7.91
C ALA A 21 7.32 3.04 -8.49
N GLU A 22 6.89 1.80 -8.26
CA GLU A 22 5.56 1.33 -8.71
C GLU A 22 4.42 2.14 -8.06
N LEU A 23 4.56 2.54 -6.77
CA LEU A 23 3.64 3.48 -6.14
C LEU A 23 3.64 4.85 -6.83
N ALA A 24 4.82 5.37 -7.20
CA ALA A 24 4.94 6.66 -7.88
C ALA A 24 4.24 6.68 -9.24
N GLU A 25 4.22 5.57 -9.98
CA GLU A 25 3.48 5.44 -11.25
C GLU A 25 1.95 5.52 -11.06
N LEU A 26 1.46 5.20 -9.86
CA LEU A 26 0.04 5.35 -9.50
C LEU A 26 -0.30 6.78 -9.04
N ALA A 27 0.66 7.70 -8.95
CA ALA A 27 0.40 9.06 -8.51
C ALA A 27 -0.37 9.90 -9.56
N PRO A 28 -1.19 10.88 -9.13
CA PRO A 28 -1.81 11.83 -10.04
C PRO A 28 -0.78 12.59 -10.89
N PRO A 29 -1.07 12.84 -12.17
CA PRO A 29 -0.13 13.49 -13.08
C PRO A 29 0.09 14.98 -12.74
N ALA A 30 -0.92 15.64 -12.18
CA ALA A 30 -0.85 17.04 -11.77
C ALA A 30 -0.12 17.19 -10.44
N ARG A 31 1.13 17.64 -10.47
CA ARG A 31 1.93 17.90 -9.26
C ARG A 31 1.50 19.23 -8.63
N ALA A 32 0.75 19.15 -7.53
CA ALA A 32 0.44 20.30 -6.69
C ALA A 32 1.58 20.67 -5.71
N VAL A 33 2.56 19.77 -5.54
CA VAL A 33 3.65 19.88 -4.56
C VAL A 33 5.00 19.53 -5.20
N PRO A 34 6.12 20.09 -4.70
CA PRO A 34 7.46 19.67 -5.09
C PRO A 34 7.68 18.18 -4.77
N PRO A 35 8.48 17.46 -5.58
CA PRO A 35 8.78 16.07 -5.31
C PRO A 35 9.61 15.92 -4.02
N LEU A 36 9.42 14.79 -3.33
CA LEU A 36 10.12 14.42 -2.12
C LEU A 36 11.36 13.58 -2.45
N GLU A 37 12.52 14.03 -2.00
CA GLU A 37 13.76 13.25 -2.08
C GLU A 37 13.89 12.34 -0.85
N ILE A 38 14.21 11.07 -1.06
CA ILE A 38 14.36 10.09 0.00
C ILE A 38 15.69 9.36 -0.14
N THR A 39 16.43 9.23 0.96
CA THR A 39 17.59 8.33 1.05
C THR A 39 17.19 7.06 1.79
N LEU A 40 17.26 5.90 1.13
CA LEU A 40 16.86 4.60 1.68
C LEU A 40 17.95 3.99 2.57
N PRO A 41 17.60 3.00 3.42
CA PRO A 41 18.59 2.14 4.05
C PRO A 41 19.49 1.47 2.99
N GLY A 42 20.79 1.74 3.05
CA GLY A 42 21.75 1.35 2.00
C GLY A 42 22.29 2.51 1.17
N GLY A 43 21.69 3.70 1.28
CA GLY A 43 22.19 4.95 0.69
C GLY A 43 21.61 5.27 -0.70
N ASP A 44 20.78 4.39 -1.26
CA ASP A 44 20.07 4.65 -2.51
C ASP A 44 19.15 5.86 -2.38
N ARG A 45 19.06 6.67 -3.44
CA ARG A 45 18.21 7.87 -3.47
C ARG A 45 17.07 7.70 -4.46
N ILE A 46 15.86 8.02 -4.01
CA ILE A 46 14.65 8.00 -4.83
C ILE A 46 13.91 9.33 -4.71
N VAL A 47 13.23 9.73 -5.78
CA VAL A 47 12.44 10.96 -5.85
C VAL A 47 10.98 10.57 -6.07
N LEU A 48 10.10 10.95 -5.16
CA LEU A 48 8.69 10.56 -5.18
C LEU A 48 7.76 11.76 -5.38
N PRO A 49 6.61 11.58 -6.05
CA PRO A 49 5.59 12.63 -6.22
C PRO A 49 4.67 12.76 -4.98
N PHE A 50 5.18 12.47 -3.79
CA PHE A 50 4.43 12.43 -2.53
C PHE A 50 5.00 13.43 -1.52
N THR A 51 4.38 13.51 -0.35
CA THR A 51 4.90 14.26 0.79
C THR A 51 5.14 13.36 1.99
N SER A 52 5.91 13.83 2.96
CA SER A 52 6.07 13.20 4.28
C SER A 52 5.69 14.23 5.34
N GLY A 53 4.67 13.94 6.15
CA GLY A 53 4.12 14.90 7.10
C GLY A 53 3.59 16.17 6.43
N PHE A 54 3.04 16.03 5.22
CA PHE A 54 2.59 17.11 4.33
C PHE A 54 3.68 18.08 3.87
N LYS A 55 4.94 17.65 3.88
CA LYS A 55 6.07 18.45 3.42
C LYS A 55 6.91 17.71 2.37
N SER A 56 7.75 18.47 1.67
CA SER A 56 8.62 17.98 0.60
C SER A 56 10.12 18.15 0.94
N GLU A 57 10.48 18.40 2.20
CA GLU A 57 11.91 18.40 2.57
C GLU A 57 12.51 17.00 2.43
N PRO A 58 13.77 16.87 2.00
CA PRO A 58 14.43 15.58 1.89
C PRO A 58 14.36 14.76 3.18
N VAL A 59 14.03 13.48 3.05
CA VAL A 59 13.95 12.53 4.17
C VAL A 59 15.11 11.54 4.08
N ASP A 60 15.89 11.45 5.16
CA ASP A 60 16.97 10.48 5.28
C ASP A 60 16.54 9.29 6.14
N CYS A 61 16.33 8.14 5.51
CA CYS A 61 15.99 6.88 6.16
C CYS A 61 17.20 5.97 6.37
N SER A 62 18.44 6.42 6.16
CA SER A 62 19.65 5.60 6.30
C SER A 62 19.80 4.92 7.68
N THR A 63 19.24 5.54 8.72
CA THR A 63 19.23 5.03 10.11
C THR A 63 17.82 4.88 10.68
N SER A 64 16.78 5.20 9.90
CA SER A 64 15.40 5.11 10.34
C SER A 64 14.87 3.69 10.15
N SER A 65 14.00 3.25 11.05
CA SER A 65 13.25 2.00 10.89
C SER A 65 11.98 2.16 10.05
N THR A 66 11.52 3.41 9.85
CA THR A 66 10.29 3.70 9.13
C THR A 66 10.39 4.91 8.20
N LEU A 67 9.48 4.95 7.23
CA LEU A 67 9.19 6.10 6.36
C LEU A 67 7.68 6.28 6.31
N GLU A 68 7.20 7.51 6.47
CA GLU A 68 5.79 7.87 6.37
C GLU A 68 5.56 8.75 5.15
N LEU A 69 4.48 8.47 4.40
CA LEU A 69 4.12 9.20 3.20
C LEU A 69 2.64 9.59 3.25
N ASP A 70 2.34 10.81 2.83
CA ASP A 70 0.99 11.26 2.52
C ASP A 70 0.87 11.33 1.00
N MET A 71 -0.05 10.53 0.45
CA MET A 71 -0.17 10.36 -0.98
C MET A 71 -1.61 10.40 -1.46
N SER A 72 -1.77 10.63 -2.76
CA SER A 72 -2.99 10.33 -3.50
C SER A 72 -2.62 9.36 -4.60
N LEU A 73 -3.51 8.42 -4.92
CA LEU A 73 -3.29 7.44 -5.98
C LEU A 73 -4.46 7.47 -6.97
N MET A 74 -4.18 7.11 -8.21
CA MET A 74 -5.12 6.99 -9.32
C MET A 74 -5.60 5.56 -9.44
N PHE A 75 -6.92 5.37 -9.52
CA PHE A 75 -7.53 4.05 -9.65
C PHE A 75 -8.49 4.00 -10.83
N ASP A 76 -8.53 2.86 -11.54
CA ASP A 76 -9.52 2.61 -12.58
C ASP A 76 -10.94 2.64 -11.99
N VAL A 77 -11.90 3.24 -12.70
CA VAL A 77 -13.27 3.36 -12.23
C VAL A 77 -13.99 2.02 -12.21
N ASP A 78 -14.49 1.63 -11.04
CA ASP A 78 -15.55 0.64 -10.86
C ASP A 78 -16.83 1.28 -10.30
N ASP A 79 -17.85 0.48 -10.02
CA ASP A 79 -19.14 0.98 -9.51
C ASP A 79 -19.00 1.71 -8.16
N ALA A 80 -18.10 1.24 -7.29
CA ALA A 80 -17.88 1.85 -5.97
C ALA A 80 -17.14 3.19 -6.11
N LEU A 81 -16.14 3.26 -7.00
CA LEU A 81 -15.43 4.51 -7.31
C LEU A 81 -16.33 5.49 -8.06
N ARG A 82 -17.23 5.03 -8.93
CA ARG A 82 -18.21 5.89 -9.61
C ARG A 82 -19.19 6.52 -8.62
N GLU A 83 -19.74 5.73 -7.70
CA GLU A 83 -20.62 6.21 -6.61
C GLU A 83 -19.88 7.25 -5.74
N TYR A 84 -18.63 6.96 -5.39
CA TYR A 84 -17.77 7.86 -4.62
C TYR A 84 -17.50 9.17 -5.37
N ALA A 85 -17.11 9.11 -6.65
CA ALA A 85 -16.84 10.24 -7.52
C ALA A 85 -18.05 11.19 -7.60
N GLN A 86 -19.23 10.65 -7.87
CA GLN A 86 -20.49 11.41 -7.95
C GLN A 86 -20.82 12.13 -6.63
N THR A 87 -20.65 11.45 -5.50
CA THR A 87 -20.97 12.01 -4.17
C THR A 87 -20.00 13.12 -3.75
N ASN A 88 -18.75 13.08 -4.22
CA ASN A 88 -17.73 14.06 -3.87
C ASN A 88 -17.53 15.14 -4.95
N GLY A 89 -18.32 15.13 -6.03
CA GLY A 89 -18.20 16.09 -7.13
C GLY A 89 -16.86 16.02 -7.88
N ARG A 90 -16.17 14.87 -7.82
CA ARG A 90 -14.93 14.63 -8.56
C ARG A 90 -15.25 13.76 -9.76
N GLU A 91 -15.20 14.32 -10.96
CA GLU A 91 -15.28 13.51 -12.16
C GLU A 91 -13.99 12.71 -12.35
N PRO A 92 -14.06 11.52 -12.98
CA PRO A 92 -12.87 10.82 -13.44
C PRO A 92 -12.02 11.72 -14.34
N GLU A 93 -10.71 11.56 -14.30
CA GLU A 93 -9.81 12.23 -15.23
C GLU A 93 -10.02 11.75 -16.67
N ALA A 94 -9.40 12.43 -17.63
CA ALA A 94 -9.57 12.15 -19.05
C ALA A 94 -9.15 10.72 -19.45
N ASP A 95 -8.32 10.07 -18.64
CA ASP A 95 -7.89 8.67 -18.79
C ASP A 95 -8.86 7.66 -18.15
N GLY A 96 -9.97 8.13 -17.58
CA GLY A 96 -10.98 7.29 -16.93
C GLY A 96 -10.61 6.83 -15.53
N ARG A 97 -9.56 7.38 -14.92
CA ARG A 97 -9.14 7.06 -13.54
C ARG A 97 -9.64 8.11 -12.55
N VAL A 98 -9.79 7.72 -11.28
CA VAL A 98 -10.22 8.61 -10.19
C VAL A 98 -9.10 8.74 -9.16
N GLN A 99 -8.78 9.98 -8.80
CA GLN A 99 -7.85 10.28 -7.71
C GLN A 99 -8.51 10.04 -6.35
N ILE A 100 -7.92 9.15 -5.57
CA ILE A 100 -8.29 8.88 -4.17
C ILE A 100 -7.12 9.27 -3.26
N GLY A 101 -7.43 10.12 -2.28
CA GLY A 101 -6.47 10.62 -1.30
C GLY A 101 -7.12 11.54 -0.27
N TYR A 102 -6.48 11.81 0.87
CA TYR A 102 -5.16 11.29 1.25
C TYR A 102 -5.19 9.80 1.65
N ILE A 103 -4.14 9.09 1.25
CA ILE A 103 -3.81 7.74 1.69
C ILE A 103 -2.50 7.89 2.46
N TYR A 104 -2.44 7.33 3.67
CA TYR A 104 -1.23 7.35 4.49
C TYR A 104 -0.46 6.05 4.26
N ALA A 105 0.76 6.17 3.76
CA ALA A 105 1.67 5.04 3.63
C ALA A 105 2.64 5.02 4.81
N THR A 106 2.83 3.86 5.44
CA THR A 106 3.93 3.63 6.37
C THR A 106 4.75 2.45 5.87
N ILE A 107 6.01 2.72 5.56
CA ILE A 107 6.98 1.70 5.20
C ILE A 107 7.76 1.37 6.47
N ARG A 108 7.74 0.10 6.89
CA ARG A 108 8.62 -0.40 7.96
C ARG A 108 9.68 -1.26 7.32
N PHE A 109 10.93 -0.80 7.36
CA PHE A 109 12.03 -1.53 6.74
C PHE A 109 12.22 -2.92 7.35
N GLU A 110 11.84 -3.08 8.63
CA GLU A 110 11.64 -4.36 9.30
C GLU A 110 10.14 -4.54 9.63
N SER A 111 9.50 -5.53 9.00
CA SER A 111 8.11 -5.88 9.21
C SER A 111 7.91 -6.52 10.58
N LEU A 112 6.78 -6.19 11.23
CA LEU A 112 6.38 -6.81 12.49
C LEU A 112 6.01 -8.29 12.33
N LEU A 113 5.62 -8.72 11.13
CA LEU A 113 5.27 -10.11 10.83
C LEU A 113 6.52 -10.99 10.69
N HIS A 114 7.55 -10.47 10.00
CA HIS A 114 8.81 -11.16 9.83
C HIS A 114 9.96 -10.15 9.63
N PRO A 115 11.00 -10.14 10.48
CA PRO A 115 12.05 -9.11 10.47
C PRO A 115 12.90 -9.10 9.19
N GLY A 116 12.96 -10.22 8.46
CA GLY A 116 13.61 -10.30 7.14
C GLY A 116 12.83 -9.67 5.97
N TYR A 117 11.65 -9.12 6.23
CA TYR A 117 10.78 -8.47 5.23
C TYR A 117 10.52 -7.01 5.62
N THR A 118 10.15 -6.20 4.65
CA THR A 118 9.65 -4.85 4.79
C THR A 118 8.13 -4.86 4.61
N SER A 119 7.40 -4.10 5.43
CA SER A 119 5.97 -3.85 5.24
C SER A 119 5.75 -2.49 4.57
N VAL A 120 4.78 -2.42 3.67
CA VAL A 120 4.29 -1.19 3.04
C VAL A 120 2.79 -1.11 3.30
N GLU A 121 2.42 -0.37 4.33
CA GLU A 121 1.04 -0.27 4.81
C GLU A 121 0.38 0.98 4.25
N CYS A 122 -0.72 0.83 3.53
CA CYS A 122 -1.45 1.93 2.91
C CYS A 122 -2.85 2.05 3.51
N TRP A 123 -3.08 3.11 4.30
CA TRP A 123 -4.29 3.33 5.08
C TRP A 123 -5.18 4.42 4.51
N ALA A 124 -6.49 4.16 4.49
CA ALA A 124 -7.49 5.14 4.13
C ALA A 124 -7.65 6.22 5.23
N ALA A 125 -7.58 7.50 4.86
CA ALA A 125 -7.68 8.62 5.82
C ALA A 125 -9.08 8.85 6.43
N THR A 126 -10.13 8.28 5.84
CA THR A 126 -11.52 8.52 6.29
C THR A 126 -12.35 7.25 6.24
N SER A 127 -13.41 7.16 7.06
CA SER A 127 -14.30 5.99 7.05
C SER A 127 -15.01 5.76 5.71
N ARG A 128 -15.22 6.83 4.93
CA ARG A 128 -15.77 6.71 3.57
C ARG A 128 -14.77 6.03 2.64
N MET A 129 -13.50 6.44 2.69
CA MET A 129 -12.43 5.81 1.93
C MET A 129 -12.16 4.38 2.40
N SER A 130 -12.25 4.10 3.70
CA SER A 130 -12.12 2.74 4.24
C SER A 130 -13.16 1.80 3.61
N ARG A 131 -14.43 2.21 3.56
CA ARG A 131 -15.49 1.43 2.87
C ARG A 131 -15.22 1.27 1.37
N LEU A 132 -14.60 2.27 0.74
CA LEU A 132 -14.21 2.21 -0.66
C LEU A 132 -13.09 1.16 -0.87
N PHE A 133 -12.07 1.13 -0.01
CA PHE A 133 -10.99 0.13 -0.04
C PHE A 133 -11.52 -1.30 0.09
N ALA A 134 -12.57 -1.50 0.90
CA ALA A 134 -13.22 -2.81 1.05
C ALA A 134 -14.09 -3.21 -0.16
N ARG A 135 -14.82 -2.26 -0.75
CA ARG A 135 -15.84 -2.52 -1.79
C ARG A 135 -15.29 -2.53 -3.21
N SER A 136 -14.25 -1.75 -3.49
CA SER A 136 -13.73 -1.56 -4.85
C SER A 136 -12.85 -2.74 -5.28
N ALA A 137 -13.23 -3.36 -6.39
CA ALA A 137 -12.46 -4.43 -6.99
C ALA A 137 -11.20 -3.89 -7.68
N THR A 138 -11.27 -2.68 -8.24
CA THR A 138 -10.11 -2.05 -8.89
C THR A 138 -9.07 -1.59 -7.86
N ILE A 139 -9.47 -1.03 -6.71
CA ILE A 139 -8.52 -0.73 -5.61
C ILE A 139 -7.81 -2.01 -5.14
N ARG A 140 -8.57 -3.07 -4.86
CA ARG A 140 -7.97 -4.36 -4.47
C ARG A 140 -6.98 -4.84 -5.53
N LYS A 141 -7.39 -4.82 -6.80
CA LYS A 141 -6.54 -5.21 -7.93
C LYS A 141 -5.25 -4.39 -7.97
N THR A 142 -5.33 -3.07 -7.85
CA THR A 142 -4.18 -2.17 -7.82
C THR A 142 -3.17 -2.57 -6.74
N PHE A 143 -3.60 -2.84 -5.51
CA PHE A 143 -2.67 -3.28 -4.45
C PHE A 143 -2.12 -4.69 -4.67
N THR A 144 -2.92 -5.62 -5.21
CA THR A 144 -2.43 -6.96 -5.54
C THR A 144 -1.48 -6.99 -6.73
N ASP A 145 -1.65 -6.08 -7.69
CA ASP A 145 -0.76 -5.92 -8.85
C ASP A 145 0.52 -5.21 -8.41
N LEU A 146 0.41 -4.12 -7.64
CA LEU A 146 1.55 -3.46 -6.98
C LEU A 146 2.39 -4.47 -6.21
N THR A 147 1.77 -5.38 -5.47
CA THR A 147 2.49 -6.46 -4.77
C THR A 147 3.26 -7.35 -5.75
N ALA A 148 2.64 -7.77 -6.85
CA ALA A 148 3.29 -8.63 -7.85
C ALA A 148 4.44 -7.90 -8.54
N ASP A 149 4.18 -6.69 -9.01
CA ASP A 149 5.11 -5.85 -9.77
C ASP A 149 6.26 -5.38 -8.88
N SER A 150 6.07 -5.29 -7.57
CA SER A 150 7.15 -5.00 -6.61
C SER A 150 7.96 -6.24 -6.20
N GLY A 151 7.54 -7.45 -6.58
CA GLY A 151 8.12 -8.69 -6.06
C GLY A 151 7.83 -8.90 -4.56
N GLY A 152 6.65 -8.46 -4.11
CA GLY A 152 6.11 -8.75 -2.79
C GLY A 152 5.62 -10.20 -2.69
N VAL A 153 5.71 -10.75 -1.48
CA VAL A 153 5.34 -12.14 -1.19
C VAL A 153 3.91 -12.26 -0.69
N CYS A 154 3.36 -11.19 -0.11
CA CYS A 154 2.03 -11.21 0.47
C CYS A 154 1.38 -9.82 0.37
N CYS A 155 0.06 -9.82 0.14
CA CYS A 155 -0.81 -8.65 0.24
C CYS A 155 -1.97 -8.97 1.16
N LEU A 156 -2.11 -8.18 2.23
CA LEU A 156 -3.11 -8.30 3.27
C LEU A 156 -4.05 -7.11 3.22
N PHE A 157 -5.31 -7.33 3.57
CA PHE A 157 -6.29 -6.28 3.79
C PHE A 157 -6.72 -6.30 5.25
N ASP A 158 -6.50 -5.20 5.95
CA ASP A 158 -6.78 -5.02 7.37
C ASP A 158 -7.88 -3.96 7.57
N THR A 159 -8.79 -4.22 8.50
CA THR A 159 -9.85 -3.30 8.92
C THR A 159 -9.45 -2.39 10.08
N GLY A 160 -8.26 -2.59 10.67
CA GLY A 160 -7.68 -1.73 11.71
C GLY A 160 -8.39 -1.80 13.06
N ASP A 161 -9.30 -2.76 13.23
CA ASP A 161 -10.09 -3.00 14.45
C ASP A 161 -9.72 -4.32 15.15
N GLY A 162 -8.61 -4.94 14.73
CA GLY A 162 -8.13 -6.22 15.24
C GLY A 162 -8.93 -7.43 14.74
N ALA A 163 -9.84 -7.25 13.79
CA ALA A 163 -10.43 -8.38 13.08
C ALA A 163 -9.37 -9.12 12.25
N PRO A 164 -9.58 -10.41 11.94
CA PRO A 164 -8.62 -11.16 11.14
C PRO A 164 -8.45 -10.57 9.74
N GLU A 165 -7.20 -10.40 9.33
CA GLU A 165 -6.84 -9.85 8.03
C GLU A 165 -7.27 -10.77 6.88
N HIS A 166 -7.58 -10.16 5.73
CA HIS A 166 -7.88 -10.89 4.51
C HIS A 166 -6.63 -11.02 3.64
N VAL A 167 -6.25 -12.25 3.31
CA VAL A 167 -5.16 -12.52 2.37
C VAL A 167 -5.69 -12.27 0.96
N CYS A 168 -5.15 -11.25 0.32
CA CYS A 168 -5.51 -10.84 -1.04
C CYS A 168 -4.58 -11.44 -2.09
N ARG A 169 -3.31 -11.66 -1.74
CA ARG A 169 -2.31 -12.34 -2.58
C ARG A 169 -1.25 -13.02 -1.72
N ILE A 170 -0.78 -14.20 -2.15
CA ILE A 170 0.36 -14.89 -1.54
C ILE A 170 1.17 -15.64 -2.60
N ASP A 171 2.50 -15.57 -2.54
CA ASP A 171 3.44 -16.27 -3.45
C ASP A 171 3.10 -16.13 -4.94
N GLY A 172 2.68 -14.92 -5.34
CA GLY A 172 2.33 -14.62 -6.72
C GLY A 172 0.91 -15.03 -7.14
N GLU A 173 0.11 -15.64 -6.27
CA GLU A 173 -1.28 -16.04 -6.57
C GLU A 173 -2.31 -15.18 -5.85
N PRO A 174 -3.33 -14.63 -6.54
CA PRO A 174 -4.43 -13.93 -5.88
C PRO A 174 -5.27 -14.93 -5.07
N THR A 175 -5.66 -14.54 -3.86
CA THR A 175 -6.48 -15.37 -2.98
C THR A 175 -7.58 -14.54 -2.30
N ARG A 176 -8.56 -15.23 -1.72
CA ARG A 176 -9.69 -14.64 -0.98
C ARG A 176 -9.87 -15.33 0.35
N GLU A 177 -8.75 -15.62 0.98
CA GLU A 177 -8.73 -16.29 2.27
C GLU A 177 -8.64 -15.28 3.39
N THR A 178 -8.94 -15.73 4.59
CA THR A 178 -8.82 -14.91 5.80
C THR A 178 -7.81 -15.59 6.72
N VAL A 179 -7.00 -14.79 7.40
CA VAL A 179 -6.25 -15.25 8.56
C VAL A 179 -7.26 -15.77 9.60
N SER A 180 -6.91 -16.79 10.36
CA SER A 180 -7.85 -17.61 11.16
C SER A 180 -8.78 -18.51 10.33
N GLY A 181 -8.50 -18.67 9.03
CA GLY A 181 -9.17 -19.61 8.14
C GLY A 181 -8.52 -21.00 8.11
N PRO A 182 -9.09 -21.98 7.38
CA PRO A 182 -8.60 -23.36 7.37
C PRO A 182 -7.15 -23.51 6.84
N ARG A 183 -6.75 -22.68 5.88
CA ARG A 183 -5.39 -22.71 5.31
C ARG A 183 -4.38 -21.91 6.15
N PHE A 184 -4.83 -20.81 6.75
CA PHE A 184 -4.02 -19.89 7.55
C PHE A 184 -4.67 -19.71 8.92
N PRO A 185 -4.48 -20.66 9.85
CA PRO A 185 -5.09 -20.60 11.18
C PRO A 185 -4.54 -19.44 12.03
N ASP A 186 -3.33 -18.96 11.74
CA ASP A 186 -2.71 -17.80 12.36
C ASP A 186 -1.72 -17.11 11.39
N LEU A 187 -1.26 -15.91 11.77
CA LEU A 187 -0.26 -15.15 11.01
C LEU A 187 1.07 -15.89 10.90
N ARG A 188 1.44 -16.71 11.89
CA ARG A 188 2.72 -17.45 11.85
C ARG A 188 2.69 -18.50 10.75
N THR A 189 1.56 -19.16 10.56
CA THR A 189 1.36 -20.17 9.52
C THR A 189 1.37 -19.53 8.14
N LEU A 190 0.80 -18.32 8.01
CA LEU A 190 0.91 -17.52 6.79
C LEU A 190 2.37 -17.15 6.49
N VAL A 191 3.08 -16.58 7.46
CA VAL A 191 4.48 -16.15 7.30
C VAL A 191 5.40 -17.33 6.99
N ALA A 192 5.13 -18.51 7.54
CA ALA A 192 5.91 -19.72 7.29
C ALA A 192 5.84 -20.21 5.83
N THR A 193 4.90 -19.74 5.00
CA THR A 193 4.90 -20.05 3.58
C THR A 193 5.85 -19.16 2.78
N TRP A 194 6.28 -18.04 3.33
CA TRP A 194 7.14 -17.11 2.61
C TRP A 194 8.52 -17.72 2.40
N PRO A 195 9.13 -17.54 1.22
CA PRO A 195 10.43 -18.11 0.94
C PRO A 195 11.47 -17.63 1.94
N ASP A 196 12.36 -18.50 2.39
CA ASP A 196 13.53 -18.11 3.20
C ASP A 196 14.48 -17.25 2.36
N CYS A 197 15.37 -16.48 3.02
CA CYS A 197 16.47 -15.82 2.31
C CYS A 197 17.30 -16.85 1.55
N GLU A 198 17.20 -16.86 0.21
CA GLU A 198 18.37 -17.22 -0.58
C GLU A 198 19.48 -16.22 -0.23
N LYS A 199 20.60 -16.79 0.24
CA LYS A 199 21.80 -16.10 0.70
C LYS A 199 22.48 -15.33 -0.43
#